data_AF-A0A1H3VX49-F1
#
_entry.id   AF-A0A1H3VX49-F1
#
_cell.length_a   1.000
_cell.length_b   1.000
_cell.length_c   1.000
_cell.angle_alpha   90.00
_cell.angle_beta   90.00
_cell.angle_gamma   90.00
#
_symmetry.space_group_name_H-M   'P 1'
#
loop_
_entity.id
_entity.type
_entity.pdbx_description
1 polymer ?
#
loop_
_entity_poly.entity_id
_entity_poly.type
_entity_poly.pdbx_seq_one_letter_code
_entity_poly.pdbx_strand_id
1 'polypeptide(L)' 'MMHFNDRQLDFLKAEFGKTREDVDAMSEDELLELSDACFDIELEGDIGEGSKMPDRCGIAASIVDLISTAGNEDL' A
#
# COMPACT_ATOMS: atom_id res chain seq x y z
N MET A 1 4.93 12.88 7.27
CA MET A 1 3.93 11.95 7.84
C MET A 1 3.10 11.43 6.68
N MET A 2 3.13 10.13 6.40
CA MET A 2 2.43 9.55 5.26
C MET A 2 0.91 9.64 5.48
N HIS A 3 0.21 10.33 4.59
CA HIS A 3 -1.24 10.48 4.66
C HIS A 3 -1.93 9.54 3.66
N PHE A 4 -2.22 8.31 4.10
CA PHE A 4 -3.09 7.40 3.35
C PHE A 4 -4.53 7.94 3.29
N ASN A 5 -5.18 7.88 2.14
CA ASN A 5 -6.62 8.18 2.04
C ASN A 5 -7.46 6.97 2.46
N ASP A 6 -8.78 7.16 2.63
CA ASP A 6 -9.68 6.10 3.09
C ASP A 6 -9.66 4.87 2.18
N ARG A 7 -9.54 5.05 0.85
CA ARG A 7 -9.47 3.91 -0.11
C ARG A 7 -8.19 3.10 0.06
N GLN A 8 -7.07 3.77 0.29
CA GLN A 8 -5.78 3.12 0.56
C GLN A 8 -5.83 2.36 1.89
N LEU A 9 -6.42 2.94 2.94
CA LEU A 9 -6.59 2.25 4.22
C LEU A 9 -7.52 1.05 4.13
N ASP A 10 -8.64 1.16 3.40
CA ASP A 10 -9.55 0.03 3.18
C ASP A 10 -8.84 -1.09 2.42
N PHE A 11 -8.03 -0.75 1.42
CA PHE A 11 -7.19 -1.71 0.69
C PHE A 11 -6.17 -2.38 1.60
N LEU A 12 -5.42 -1.61 2.38
CA LEU A 12 -4.42 -2.13 3.31
C LEU A 12 -5.04 -3.05 4.37
N LYS A 13 -6.25 -2.72 4.81
CA LYS A 13 -7.03 -3.55 5.73
C LYS A 13 -7.55 -4.83 5.06
N ALA A 14 -8.03 -4.74 3.83
CA ALA A 14 -8.60 -5.88 3.11
C ALA A 14 -7.53 -6.89 2.67
N GLU A 15 -6.40 -6.41 2.15
CA GLU A 15 -5.34 -7.25 1.56
C GLU A 15 -4.30 -7.68 2.60
N PHE A 16 -3.96 -6.81 3.56
CA PHE A 16 -2.89 -7.06 4.53
C PHE A 16 -3.36 -7.07 5.99
N GLY A 17 -4.64 -6.81 6.25
CA GLY A 17 -5.17 -6.75 7.62
C GLY A 17 -4.66 -5.56 8.44
N LYS A 18 -4.03 -4.55 7.81
CA LYS A 18 -3.40 -3.42 8.49
C LYS A 18 -4.36 -2.24 8.64
N THR A 19 -4.44 -1.67 9.85
CA THR A 19 -5.19 -0.44 10.11
C THR A 19 -4.30 0.79 9.99
N ARG A 20 -4.89 2.00 10.05
CA ARG A 20 -4.12 3.24 10.11
C ARG A 20 -3.10 3.25 11.25
N GLU A 21 -3.51 2.79 12.43
CA GLU A 21 -2.64 2.76 13.61
C GLU A 21 -1.45 1.81 13.41
N ASP A 22 -1.69 0.66 12.77
CA ASP A 22 -0.61 -0.28 12.43
C ASP A 22 0.40 0.35 11.47
N VAL A 23 -0.09 0.99 10.40
CA VAL A 23 0.77 1.57 9.36
C VAL A 23 1.53 2.80 9.86
N ASP A 24 0.93 3.60 10.76
CA ASP A 24 1.60 4.75 11.38
C ASP A 24 2.68 4.31 12.39
N ALA A 25 2.53 3.13 12.99
CA ALA A 25 3.50 2.54 13.90
C ALA A 25 4.60 1.72 13.21
N MET A 26 4.49 1.47 11.89
CA MET A 26 5.46 0.70 11.13
C MET A 26 6.78 1.46 10.99
N SER A 27 7.87 0.70 11.10
CA SER A 27 9.22 1.17 10.78
C SER A 27 9.40 1.38 9.27
N GLU A 28 10.48 2.05 8.89
CA GLU A 28 10.83 2.28 7.47
C GLU A 28 11.01 0.96 6.71
N ASP A 29 11.69 -0.03 7.30
CA ASP A 29 11.83 -1.38 6.72
C ASP A 29 10.47 -2.04 6.50
N GLU A 30 9.56 -1.97 7.48
CA GLU A 30 8.22 -2.54 7.36
C GLU A 30 7.38 -1.82 6.29
N LEU A 31 7.55 -0.50 6.13
CA LEU A 31 6.91 0.27 5.08
C LEU A 31 7.47 -0.12 3.70
N LEU A 32 8.78 -0.36 3.59
CA LEU A 32 9.40 -0.88 2.37
C LEU A 32 8.86 -2.27 2.00
N GLU A 33 8.73 -3.17 2.97
CA GLU A 33 8.10 -4.50 2.75
C GLU A 33 6.63 -4.36 2.32
N LEU A 34 5.89 -3.42 2.89
CA LEU A 34 4.52 -3.14 2.48
C LEU A 34 4.44 -2.58 1.06
N SER A 35 5.40 -1.72 0.69
CA SER A 35 5.53 -1.19 -0.67
C SER A 35 5.82 -2.32 -1.66
N ASP A 36 6.74 -3.23 -1.35
CA ASP A 36 7.07 -4.38 -2.21
C ASP A 36 5.84 -5.27 -2.43
N ALA A 37 5.10 -5.58 -1.36
CA ALA A 37 3.86 -6.34 -1.46
C ALA A 37 2.76 -5.63 -2.28
N CYS A 38 2.69 -4.29 -2.23
CA CYS A 38 1.80 -3.52 -3.09
C CYS A 38 2.27 -3.53 -4.56
N PHE A 39 3.58 -3.51 -4.80
CA PHE A 39 4.16 -3.59 -6.14
C PHE A 39 3.89 -4.94 -6.80
N ASP A 40 3.96 -6.03 -6.04
CA ASP A 40 3.57 -7.36 -6.54
C ASP A 40 2.09 -7.38 -6.97
N ILE A 41 1.19 -6.73 -6.24
CA ILE A 41 -0.23 -6.62 -6.61
C ILE A 41 -0.43 -5.78 -7.88
N GLU A 42 0.36 -4.71 -8.06
CA GLU A 42 0.39 -3.93 -9.29
C GLU A 42 0.83 -4.80 -10.48
N LEU A 43 1.89 -5.61 -10.29
CA LEU A 43 2.50 -6.44 -11.32
C LEU A 43 1.65 -7.67 -11.69
N GLU A 44 1.06 -8.33 -10.69
CA GLU A 44 0.13 -9.45 -10.88
C GLU A 44 -1.15 -9.02 -11.60
N GLY A 45 -1.49 -7.72 -11.58
CA GLY A 45 -2.67 -7.20 -12.24
C GLY A 45 -3.98 -7.68 -11.60
N ASP A 46 -5.11 -7.28 -12.20
CA ASP A 46 -6.46 -7.69 -11.77
C ASP A 46 -6.80 -9.14 -12.20
N ILE A 47 -5.79 -10.03 -12.24
CA ILE A 47 -5.91 -11.38 -12.82
C ILE A 47 -6.50 -12.38 -11.80
N GLY A 48 -6.68 -11.96 -10.54
CA GLY A 48 -7.26 -12.79 -9.50
C GLY A 48 -8.79 -12.73 -9.45
N GLU A 49 -9.47 -13.88 -9.59
CA GLU A 49 -10.91 -14.04 -9.38
C GLU A 49 -11.41 -13.70 -7.94
N GLY A 50 -10.52 -13.24 -7.05
CA GLY A 50 -10.75 -13.19 -5.60
C GLY A 50 -11.13 -11.83 -5.01
N SER A 51 -10.57 -10.71 -5.48
CA SER A 51 -10.80 -9.40 -4.85
C SER A 51 -11.54 -8.44 -5.80
N LYS A 52 -12.84 -8.25 -5.55
CA LYS A 52 -13.74 -7.32 -6.28
C LYS A 52 -13.48 -5.85 -5.97
N MET A 53 -12.25 -5.46 -5.59
CA MET A 53 -11.97 -4.07 -5.27
C MET A 53 -11.74 -3.29 -6.58
N PRO A 54 -12.60 -2.31 -6.92
CA PRO A 54 -12.38 -1.50 -8.11
C PRO A 54 -11.08 -0.69 -7.96
N ASP A 55 -10.25 -0.73 -9.00
CA ASP A 55 -8.90 -0.13 -9.04
C ASP A 55 -7.90 -0.75 -8.03
N ARG A 56 -7.95 -2.06 -7.78
CA ARG A 56 -6.99 -2.75 -6.90
C ARG A 56 -5.53 -2.39 -7.23
N CYS A 57 -5.13 -2.51 -8.49
CA CYS A 57 -3.77 -2.16 -8.94
C CYS A 57 -3.50 -0.65 -8.84
N GLY A 58 -4.49 0.20 -9.13
CA GLY A 58 -4.33 1.65 -9.04
C GLY A 58 -4.12 2.14 -7.60
N ILE A 59 -4.80 1.50 -6.64
CA ILE A 59 -4.63 1.77 -5.21
C ILE A 59 -3.25 1.28 -4.74
N ALA A 60 -2.84 0.07 -5.16
CA ALA A 60 -1.53 -0.49 -4.83
C ALA A 60 -0.38 0.38 -5.36
N ALA A 61 -0.41 0.76 -6.64
CA ALA A 61 0.57 1.66 -7.25
C ALA A 61 0.65 3.02 -6.53
N SER A 62 -0.51 3.57 -6.13
CA SER A 62 -0.56 4.82 -5.38
C SER A 62 0.04 4.70 -3.98
N ILE A 63 0.00 3.52 -3.34
CA ILE A 63 0.65 3.26 -2.05
C ILE A 63 2.16 3.15 -2.22
N VAL A 64 2.64 2.45 -3.25
CA VAL A 64 4.06 2.33 -3.60
C VAL A 64 4.68 3.72 -3.81
N ASP A 65 4.03 4.56 -4.59
CA ASP A 65 4.47 5.94 -4.86
C ASP A 65 4.53 6.78 -3.58
N LEU A 66 3.52 6.67 -2.72
CA LEU A 66 3.45 7.40 -1.46
C LEU A 66 4.56 6.97 -0.49
N ILE A 67 4.83 5.67 -0.39
CA ILE A 67 5.89 5.14 0.47
C ILE A 67 7.27 5.54 -0.06
N SER A 68 7.49 5.37 -1.36
CA SER A 68 8.74 5.71 -2.04
C SER A 68 9.06 7.20 -1.99
N THR A 69 8.04 8.07 -2.05
CA THR A 69 8.20 9.51 -1.95
C THR A 69 8.60 9.93 -0.53
N ALA A 70 7.97 9.36 0.50
CA ALA A 70 8.30 9.74 1.88
C ALA A 70 9.67 9.21 2.34
N GLY A 71 10.19 8.13 1.73
CA GLY A 71 11.57 7.66 1.97
C GLY A 71 12.66 8.47 1.26
N ASN A 72 12.30 9.36 0.32
CA ASN A 72 13.26 10.18 -0.43
C ASN A 72 13.41 11.62 0.11
N GLU A 73 12.67 12.02 1.15
CA GLU A 73 12.78 13.37 1.73
C GLU A 73 14.00 13.57 2.67
N ASP A 74 14.84 12.54 2.87
CA ASP A 74 16.01 12.57 3.79
C ASP A 74 17.39 12.49 3.07
N LEU A 75 17.47 12.80 1.77
CA LEU A 75 18.74 12.87 0.99
C LEU A 75 19.16 14.29 0.60
#